data_AF-A0A926YV98-F1
#
_entry.id   AF-A0A926YV98-F1
#
_cell.length_a   1.000
_cell.length_b   1.000
_cell.length_c   1.000
_cell.angle_alpha   90.00
_cell.angle_beta   90.00
_cell.angle_gamma   90.00
#
_symmetry.space_group_name_H-M   'P 1'
#
loop_
_entity.id
_entity.type
_entity.pdbx_description
1 polymer ?
#
loop_
_entity_poly.entity_id
_entity_poly.type
_entity_poly.pdbx_seq_one_letter_code
_entity_poly.pdbx_strand_id
1 'polypeptide(L)'
;MQLFVILFKAEDGSEQEGIHTLSIGGKNTVLAFEAEDDATRFALMLEAQDFFSPTPEGIEAEEIKEFCEGAGLELVVVPEGELVVPPETSLEQTDWNPNAPEEAELQPDSDEQVSDESDEMEAFRRRLEKLL
;
A
#
# COMPACT_ATOMS: atom_id res chain seq x y z
N MET A 1 -20.79 -0.04 -13.77
CA MET A 1 -20.97 0.17 -12.31
C MET A 1 -19.72 0.87 -11.84
N GLN A 2 -19.84 1.89 -11.00
CA GLN A 2 -18.69 2.61 -10.48
C GLN A 2 -18.31 2.04 -9.12
N LEU A 3 -17.01 1.92 -8.86
CA LEU A 3 -16.44 1.53 -7.58
C LEU A 3 -15.57 2.66 -7.07
N PHE A 4 -15.53 2.85 -5.77
CA PHE A 4 -14.74 3.88 -5.13
C PHE A 4 -13.49 3.24 -4.53
N VAL A 5 -12.31 3.74 -4.91
CA VAL A 5 -11.02 3.32 -4.35
C VAL A 5 -10.38 4.47 -3.59
N ILE A 6 -9.39 4.19 -2.75
CA ILE A 6 -8.66 5.24 -2.03
C ILE A 6 -7.37 5.55 -2.75
N LEU A 7 -7.16 6.83 -3.08
CA LEU A 7 -5.93 7.35 -3.65
C LEU A 7 -5.12 8.12 -2.60
N PHE A 8 -3.79 8.05 -2.74
CA PHE A 8 -2.83 8.80 -1.96
C PHE A 8 -2.03 9.75 -2.85
N LYS A 9 -1.82 10.97 -2.37
CA LYS A 9 -0.97 11.97 -3.03
C LYS A 9 0.43 11.92 -2.45
N ALA A 10 1.43 12.02 -3.31
CA ALA A 10 2.83 12.09 -2.89
C ALA A 10 3.11 13.38 -2.09
N GLU A 11 3.98 13.27 -1.07
CA GLU A 11 4.34 14.36 -0.16
C GLU A 11 5.10 15.51 -0.86
N ASP A 12 5.72 15.23 -2.01
CA ASP A 12 6.50 16.21 -2.77
C ASP A 12 5.64 17.20 -3.58
N GLY A 13 4.31 17.12 -3.46
CA GLY A 13 3.37 17.96 -4.20
C GLY A 13 3.34 17.64 -5.69
N SER A 14 3.91 16.51 -6.12
CA SER A 14 3.65 15.98 -7.45
C SER A 14 2.19 15.54 -7.55
N GLU A 15 1.61 15.68 -8.74
CA GLU A 15 0.27 15.15 -9.06
C GLU A 15 0.28 13.60 -9.15
N GLN A 16 1.31 12.95 -8.58
CA GLN A 16 1.44 11.51 -8.62
C GLN A 16 0.52 10.91 -7.56
N GLU A 17 -0.61 10.40 -8.05
CA GLU A 17 -1.63 9.71 -7.27
C GLU A 17 -1.38 8.19 -7.34
N GLY A 18 -1.37 7.54 -6.19
CA GLY A 18 -1.20 6.08 -6.07
C GLY A 18 -2.43 5.43 -5.46
N ILE A 19 -2.85 4.27 -5.98
CA ILE A 19 -3.94 3.48 -5.40
C ILE A 19 -3.46 2.82 -4.11
N HIS A 20 -4.25 2.95 -3.04
CA HIS A 20 -3.98 2.29 -1.78
C HIS A 20 -4.08 0.76 -1.92
N THR A 21 -3.03 0.07 -1.48
CA THR A 21 -3.00 -1.39 -1.41
C THR A 21 -2.79 -1.86 0.03
N LEU A 22 -3.47 -2.93 0.39
CA LEU A 22 -3.34 -3.61 1.67
C LEU A 22 -2.60 -4.92 1.45
N SER A 23 -1.62 -5.26 2.29
CA SER A 23 -0.97 -6.56 2.25
C SER A 23 -1.71 -7.55 3.14
N ILE A 24 -2.43 -8.50 2.54
CA ILE A 24 -3.19 -9.53 3.27
C ILE A 24 -2.59 -10.89 2.92
N GLY A 25 -1.96 -11.54 3.91
CA GLY A 25 -1.36 -12.86 3.70
C GLY A 25 -0.23 -12.88 2.67
N GLY A 26 0.52 -11.78 2.52
CA GLY A 26 1.63 -11.65 1.57
C GLY A 26 1.22 -11.30 0.14
N LYS A 27 -0.05 -10.93 -0.07
CA LYS A 27 -0.55 -10.47 -1.36
C LYS A 27 -1.03 -9.03 -1.24
N ASN A 28 -0.77 -8.25 -2.30
CA ASN A 28 -1.21 -6.87 -2.38
C ASN A 28 -2.64 -6.83 -2.91
N THR A 29 -3.53 -6.19 -2.16
CA THR A 29 -4.96 -6.16 -2.41
C THR A 29 -5.44 -4.71 -2.51
N VAL A 30 -6.13 -4.37 -3.58
CA VAL A 30 -6.85 -3.10 -3.73
C VAL A 30 -8.24 -3.27 -3.12
N LEU A 31 -8.60 -2.34 -2.23
CA LEU A 31 -9.93 -2.28 -1.65
C LEU A 31 -10.78 -1.28 -2.44
N ALA A 32 -11.93 -1.75 -2.92
CA ALA A 32 -12.89 -0.95 -3.68
C ALA A 32 -14.26 -1.02 -3.00
N PHE A 33 -15.02 0.07 -2.99
CA PHE A 33 -16.31 0.19 -2.33
C PHE A 33 -17.42 0.43 -3.36
N GLU A 34 -18.58 -0.19 -3.17
CA GLU A 34 -19.75 0.11 -4.01
C GLU A 34 -20.35 1.50 -3.70
N ALA A 35 -20.15 2.01 -2.49
CA ALA A 35 -20.66 3.29 -2.03
C ALA A 35 -19.54 4.28 -1.66
N GLU A 36 -19.70 5.53 -2.10
CA GLU A 36 -18.77 6.64 -1.80
C GLU A 36 -18.70 6.95 -0.30
N ASP A 37 -19.84 6.88 0.40
CA ASP A 37 -19.92 7.14 1.83
C ASP A 37 -19.06 6.16 2.63
N ASP A 38 -19.03 4.88 2.22
CA ASP A 38 -18.21 3.84 2.87
C ASP A 38 -16.71 4.08 2.60
N ALA A 39 -16.35 4.43 1.37
CA ALA A 39 -14.98 4.82 1.01
C ALA A 39 -14.51 6.05 1.80
N THR A 40 -15.36 7.07 1.92
CA THR A 40 -15.08 8.28 2.70
C THR A 40 -14.87 7.96 4.18
N ARG A 41 -15.71 7.09 4.74
CA ARG A 41 -15.57 6.64 6.13
C ARG A 41 -14.27 5.88 6.35
N PHE A 42 -13.87 5.05 5.38
CA PHE A 42 -12.59 4.35 5.41
C PHE A 42 -11.41 5.30 5.30
N ALA A 43 -11.46 6.28 4.39
CA ALA A 43 -10.45 7.33 4.25
C ALA A 43 -10.22 8.09 5.57
N LEU A 44 -11.28 8.50 6.25
CA LEU A 44 -11.20 9.16 7.56
C LEU A 44 -10.50 8.30 8.63
N MET A 45 -10.68 6.98 8.59
CA MET A 45 -9.98 6.06 9.49
C MET A 45 -8.49 5.91 9.13
N LEU A 46 -8.13 6.03 7.86
CA LEU A 46 -6.73 6.07 7.43
C LEU A 46 -6.06 7.38 7.85
N GLU A 47 -6.73 8.54 7.70
CA GLU A 47 -6.20 9.82 8.17
C GLU A 47 -5.87 9.81 9.67
N ALA A 48 -6.72 9.15 10.47
CA ALA A 48 -6.50 9.00 11.91
C ALA A 48 -5.24 8.18 12.26
N GLN A 49 -4.69 7.43 11.30
CA GLN A 49 -3.47 6.62 11.44
C GLN A 49 -2.25 7.31 10.82
N ASP A 50 -2.28 8.64 10.67
CA ASP A 50 -1.19 9.46 10.11
C ASP A 50 -0.92 9.21 8.61
N PHE A 51 -1.89 8.63 7.88
CA PHE A 51 -1.82 8.59 6.42
C PHE A 51 -2.25 9.93 5.82
N PHE A 52 -1.35 10.57 5.07
CA PHE A 52 -1.62 11.88 4.49
C PHE A 52 -2.50 11.80 3.24
N SER A 53 -3.65 12.48 3.26
CA SER A 53 -4.52 12.76 2.10
C SER A 53 -5.18 11.55 1.38
N PRO A 54 -5.74 10.55 2.09
CA PRO A 54 -6.56 9.51 1.47
C PRO A 54 -7.81 10.14 0.85
N THR A 55 -7.95 10.03 -0.47
CA THR A 55 -9.07 10.61 -1.21
C THR A 55 -9.86 9.49 -1.89
N PRO A 56 -11.17 9.36 -1.62
CA PRO A 56 -12.01 8.42 -2.37
C PRO A 56 -12.18 8.90 -3.81
N GLU A 57 -11.88 8.04 -4.78
CA GLU A 57 -12.02 8.32 -6.21
C GLU A 57 -12.88 7.23 -6.86
N GLY A 58 -13.85 7.65 -7.67
CA GLY A 58 -14.77 6.74 -8.35
C GLY A 58 -14.24 6.29 -9.71
N ILE A 59 -13.92 5.00 -9.85
CA ILE A 59 -13.38 4.39 -11.07
C ILE A 59 -14.39 3.37 -11.63
N GLU A 60 -14.42 3.15 -12.94
CA GLU A 60 -15.28 2.10 -13.50
C GLU A 60 -14.83 0.71 -13.04
N ALA A 61 -15.80 -0.15 -12.69
CA ALA A 61 -15.51 -1.49 -12.17
C ALA A 61 -14.69 -2.36 -13.14
N GLU A 62 -14.88 -2.19 -14.45
CA GLU A 62 -14.12 -2.91 -15.47
C GLU A 62 -12.67 -2.41 -15.53
N GLU A 63 -12.47 -1.09 -15.47
CA GLU A 63 -11.17 -0.45 -15.49
C GLU A 63 -10.31 -0.83 -14.27
N ILE A 64 -10.86 -0.74 -13.06
CA ILE A 64 -10.10 -1.11 -11.86
C ILE A 64 -9.75 -2.60 -11.84
N LYS A 65 -10.63 -3.44 -12.39
CA LYS A 65 -10.39 -4.86 -12.50
C LYS A 65 -9.25 -5.17 -13.48
N GLU A 66 -9.27 -4.56 -14.66
CA GLU A 66 -8.18 -4.68 -15.64
C GLU A 66 -6.85 -4.17 -15.07
N PHE A 67 -6.88 -3.06 -14.33
CA PHE A 67 -5.71 -2.55 -13.63
C PHE A 67 -5.15 -3.55 -12.62
N CYS A 68 -6.02 -4.13 -11.77
CA CYS A 68 -5.59 -5.11 -10.77
C CYS A 68 -5.03 -6.38 -11.42
N GLU A 69 -5.69 -6.88 -12.47
CA GLU A 69 -5.24 -8.06 -13.22
C GLU A 69 -3.88 -7.82 -13.89
N GLY A 70 -3.66 -6.65 -14.48
CA GLY A 70 -2.39 -6.29 -15.13
C GLY A 70 -1.27 -5.89 -14.18
N ALA A 71 -1.56 -5.68 -12.89
CA ALA A 71 -0.57 -5.39 -11.86
C ALA A 71 -0.35 -6.56 -10.89
N GLY A 72 -1.04 -7.69 -11.09
CA GLY A 72 -0.99 -8.85 -10.18
C GLY A 72 -1.57 -8.57 -8.79
N LEU A 73 -2.47 -7.58 -8.68
CA LEU A 73 -3.13 -7.20 -7.44
C LEU A 73 -4.46 -7.96 -7.28
N GLU A 74 -4.82 -8.28 -6.05
CA GLU A 74 -6.16 -8.80 -5.76
C GLU A 74 -7.15 -7.63 -5.61
N LEU A 75 -8.32 -7.71 -6.22
CA LEU A 75 -9.39 -6.73 -6.04
C LEU A 75 -10.43 -7.26 -5.05
N VAL A 76 -10.66 -6.53 -3.97
CA VAL A 76 -11.75 -6.82 -3.01
C VAL A 76 -12.79 -5.71 -3.11
N VAL A 77 -14.02 -6.11 -3.45
CA VAL A 77 -15.16 -5.20 -3.52
C VAL A 77 -15.97 -5.31 -2.24
N VAL A 78 -16.15 -4.16 -1.58
CA VAL A 78 -16.91 -3.99 -0.35
C VAL A 78 -18.34 -3.54 -0.74
N PRO A 79 -19.36 -4.34 -0.42
CA PRO A 79 -20.74 -3.98 -0.69
C PRO A 79 -21.20 -2.81 0.16
N GLU A 80 -22.22 -2.10 -0.34
CA GLU A 80 -22.81 -0.94 0.36
C GLU A 80 -23.22 -1.28 1.81
N GLY A 81 -22.80 -0.43 2.75
CA GLY A 81 -23.11 -0.53 4.17
C GLY A 81 -22.24 -1.52 4.94
N GLU A 82 -21.24 -2.14 4.30
CA GLU A 82 -20.29 -3.01 4.98
C GLU A 82 -19.18 -2.22 5.69
N LEU A 83 -18.98 -2.58 6.96
CA LEU A 83 -18.06 -1.88 7.85
C LEU A 83 -16.65 -2.49 7.76
N VAL A 84 -15.80 -1.97 6.89
CA VAL A 84 -14.38 -2.35 6.86
C VAL A 84 -13.57 -1.42 7.75
N VAL A 85 -12.61 -1.98 8.48
CA VAL A 85 -11.69 -1.22 9.35
C VAL A 85 -10.27 -1.45 8.83
N PRO A 86 -9.48 -0.40 8.60
CA PRO A 86 -8.10 -0.54 8.19
C PRO A 86 -7.28 -1.29 9.27
N PRO A 87 -6.30 -2.12 8.89
CA PRO A 87 -5.43 -2.80 9.85
C PRO A 87 -4.59 -1.77 10.62
N GLU A 88 -4.36 -2.01 11.91
CA GLU A 88 -3.61 -1.09 12.80
C GLU A 88 -2.10 -1.00 12.50
N THR A 89 -1.60 -1.77 11.52
CA THR A 89 -0.19 -1.78 11.13
C THR A 89 -0.07 -1.25 9.71
N SER A 90 0.33 0.01 9.59
CA SER A 90 0.78 0.56 8.31
C SER A 90 2.14 -0.04 7.99
N LEU A 91 2.29 -0.70 6.84
CA LEU A 91 3.62 -0.99 6.31
C LEU A 91 4.17 0.34 5.76
N GLU A 92 5.16 0.91 6.44
CA GLU A 92 5.72 2.25 6.17
C GLU A 92 6.38 2.43 4.78
N GLN A 93 6.38 1.41 3.92
CA GLN A 93 7.00 1.48 2.59
C GLN A 93 6.10 0.81 1.54
N THR A 94 5.37 1.61 0.79
CA THR A 94 4.92 1.21 -0.54
C THR A 94 6.10 1.41 -1.50
N ASP A 95 6.78 0.33 -1.88
CA ASP A 95 7.77 0.34 -2.98
C ASP A 95 7.05 0.51 -4.34
N TRP A 96 6.32 1.62 -4.49
CA TRP A 96 5.66 1.97 -5.74
C TRP A 96 6.73 2.41 -6.74
N ASN A 97 7.19 1.46 -7.55
CA ASN A 97 8.07 1.72 -8.67
C ASN A 97 7.29 1.57 -9.99
N PRO A 98 6.93 2.68 -10.67
CA PRO A 98 6.23 2.63 -11.95
C PRO A 98 7.07 2.03 -13.11
N ASN A 99 8.30 1.59 -12.84
CA ASN A 99 9.18 0.87 -13.77
C ASN A 99 9.55 -0.55 -13.29
N ALA A 100 8.84 -1.13 -12.31
CA ALA A 100 9.09 -2.51 -11.92
C ALA A 100 8.61 -3.47 -13.04
N PRO A 101 9.49 -4.26 -13.68
CA PRO A 101 9.05 -5.29 -14.60
C PRO A 101 8.29 -6.38 -13.82
N GLU A 102 7.11 -6.75 -14.31
CA GLU A 102 6.38 -7.95 -13.88
C GLU A 102 7.27 -9.18 -14.09
N GLU A 103 7.97 -9.64 -13.05
CA GLU A 103 8.56 -10.96 -13.02
C GLU A 103 8.10 -11.68 -11.75
N ALA A 104 7.03 -12.44 -11.93
CA ALA A 104 6.65 -13.50 -11.03
C ALA A 104 7.66 -14.64 -11.12
N GLU A 105 8.47 -14.86 -10.07
CA GLU A 105 9.01 -16.19 -9.75
C GLU A 105 9.07 -16.39 -8.24
N LEU A 106 8.05 -17.09 -7.72
CA LEU A 106 8.14 -17.81 -6.46
C LEU A 106 9.11 -18.98 -6.64
N GLN A 107 10.17 -19.02 -5.83
CA GLN A 107 10.83 -20.28 -5.45
C GLN A 107 11.02 -20.32 -3.91
N PRO A 108 10.56 -21.40 -3.24
CA PRO A 108 10.88 -21.65 -1.83
C PRO A 108 12.19 -22.44 -1.68
N ASP A 109 12.69 -22.46 -0.44
CA ASP A 109 13.83 -23.22 0.11
C ASP A 109 15.24 -22.69 -0.18
N SER A 110 15.93 -22.16 0.85
CA SER A 110 16.91 -22.93 1.65
C SER A 110 17.75 -22.04 2.60
N ASP A 111 17.86 -22.53 3.83
CA ASP A 111 18.90 -22.40 4.87
C ASP A 111 19.71 -21.09 5.12
N GLU A 112 19.69 -20.72 6.42
CA GLU A 112 20.78 -20.17 7.24
C GLU A 112 21.60 -18.96 6.71
N GLN A 113 21.40 -17.78 7.33
CA GLN A 113 22.44 -17.08 8.12
C GLN A 113 21.88 -15.83 8.81
N VAL A 114 21.55 -15.97 10.10
CA VAL A 114 21.53 -14.84 11.04
C VAL A 114 22.98 -14.48 11.32
N SER A 115 23.47 -13.38 10.75
CA SER A 115 24.73 -12.75 11.16
C SER A 115 24.56 -11.23 11.24
N ASP A 116 24.38 -10.77 12.48
CA ASP A 116 24.71 -9.45 13.02
C ASP A 116 24.37 -8.19 12.21
N GLU A 117 23.09 -7.82 12.17
CA GLU A 117 22.64 -6.45 11.86
C GLU A 117 23.06 -5.44 12.96
N SER A 118 23.44 -5.91 14.15
CA SER A 118 23.95 -5.09 15.26
C SER A 118 25.27 -4.38 14.95
N ASP A 119 26.19 -5.06 14.28
CA ASP A 119 27.53 -4.56 14.03
C ASP A 119 27.55 -3.44 12.97
N GLU A 120 26.66 -3.53 11.97
CA GLU A 120 26.53 -2.49 10.95
C GLU A 120 25.94 -1.19 11.51
N MET A 121 24.98 -1.30 12.44
CA MET A 121 24.37 -0.15 13.10
C MET A 121 25.34 0.54 14.08
N GLU A 122 26.23 -0.21 14.74
CA GLU A 122 27.28 0.36 15.59
C GLU A 122 28.38 1.07 14.78
N ALA A 123 28.73 0.53 13.61
CA ALA A 123 29.66 1.17 12.68
C ALA A 123 29.13 2.52 12.16
N PHE A 124 27.82 2.61 11.90
CA PHE A 124 27.17 3.84 11.46
C PHE A 124 27.18 4.92 12.56
N ARG A 125 26.90 4.53 13.82
CA ARG A 125 26.93 5.45 14.97
C ARG A 125 28.31 6.08 15.19
N ARG A 126 29.39 5.28 15.14
CA ARG A 126 30.77 5.78 15.31
C ARG A 126 31.19 6.77 14.22
N ARG A 127 30.63 6.65 13.02
CA ARG A 127 30.94 7.56 11.91
C ARG A 127 30.33 8.95 12.11
N LEU A 128 29.15 9.03 12.76
CA LEU A 128 28.47 10.29 13.03
C LEU A 128 29.10 11.09 14.18
N GLU A 129 29.70 10.43 15.17
CA GLU A 129 30.38 11.10 16.29
C GLU A 129 31.71 11.77 15.91
N LYS A 130 32.24 11.51 14.70
CA LYS A 130 33.53 12.06 14.23
C LYS A 130 33.40 13.31 13.34
N LEU A 131 32.18 13.82 13.21
CA LEU A 131 31.83 15.01 12.41
C LEU A 131 31.36 16.21 13.26
N LEU A 132 31.58 16.16 14.58
CA LEU A 132 31.36 17.28 15.52
C LEU A 132 32.68 17.79 16.10
#